data_AF-A0A536TN77-F1
#
_entry.id   AF-A0A536TN77-F1
#
_cell.length_a   1.000
_cell.length_b   1.000
_cell.length_c   1.000
_cell.angle_alpha   90.00
_cell.angle_beta   90.00
_cell.angle_gamma   90.00
#
_symmetry.space_group_name_H-M   'P 1'
#
loop_
_entity.id
_entity.type
_entity.pdbx_description
1 polymer ?
#
loop_
_entity_poly.entity_id
_entity_poly.type
_entity_poly.pdbx_seq_one_letter_code
_entity_poly.pdbx_strand_id
1 'polypeptide(L)'
;EGRSRLAHDAKPLLQKISAPALQLQLLKMLADAAGMTQEETARITEIRAASGYGARPAPARGMDRGAQAPELRLVRILLQCLISKPALAKELSPELLDQSSPEARALVAVAEFCREKPETEGNIVVDHFQGTEFRSLLESSQAALLDTKLEAEHMEVDFRGALECLQDKQRQQRFEALRVKPGRTPEEEAEMLRLLRERKQTPASASNNAITSGSRAIS
;
A
#
# COMPACT_ATOMS: atom_id res chain seq x y z
N GLU A 1 -43.37 18.38 2.87
CA GLU A 1 -42.96 19.43 1.91
C GLU A 1 -41.95 20.47 2.45
N GLY A 2 -41.65 20.52 3.76
CA GLY A 2 -40.74 21.54 4.31
C GLY A 2 -39.22 21.26 4.22
N ARG A 3 -38.80 20.00 4.06
CA ARG A 3 -37.37 19.60 4.10
C ARG A 3 -36.58 20.08 2.89
N SER A 4 -37.15 19.95 1.70
CA SER A 4 -36.52 20.38 0.45
C SER A 4 -36.44 21.91 0.32
N ARG A 5 -37.39 22.64 0.93
CA ARG A 5 -37.40 24.11 0.92
C ARG A 5 -36.27 24.69 1.78
N LEU A 6 -36.02 24.10 2.96
CA LEU A 6 -34.93 24.52 3.85
C LEU A 6 -33.54 24.36 3.20
N ALA A 7 -33.32 23.23 2.50
CA ALA A 7 -32.08 23.00 1.76
C ALA A 7 -31.94 23.94 0.55
N HIS A 8 -33.04 24.27 -0.12
CA HIS A 8 -33.05 25.22 -1.23
C HIS A 8 -32.77 26.67 -0.78
N ASP A 9 -33.37 27.11 0.33
CA ASP A 9 -33.19 28.46 0.88
C ASP A 9 -31.76 28.69 1.42
N ALA A 10 -31.09 27.62 1.88
CA ALA A 10 -29.71 27.68 2.37
C ALA A 10 -28.64 27.69 1.27
N LYS A 11 -29.01 27.31 0.04
CA LYS A 11 -28.12 27.27 -1.14
C LYS A 11 -27.36 28.59 -1.41
N PRO A 12 -28.01 29.77 -1.50
CA PRO A 12 -27.31 31.02 -1.79
C PRO A 12 -26.37 31.50 -0.67
N LEU A 13 -26.60 31.09 0.58
CA LEU A 13 -25.74 31.44 1.71
C LEU A 13 -24.47 30.59 1.72
N LEU A 14 -24.59 29.29 1.43
CA LEU A 14 -23.45 28.38 1.37
C LEU A 14 -22.54 28.62 0.17
N GLN A 15 -23.07 29.16 -0.95
CA GLN A 15 -22.27 29.53 -2.12
C GLN A 15 -21.44 30.82 -1.91
N LYS A 16 -21.80 31.66 -0.93
CA LYS A 16 -21.06 32.89 -0.61
C LYS A 16 -19.86 32.65 0.33
N ILE A 17 -19.69 31.44 0.85
CA ILE A 17 -18.63 31.09 1.80
C ILE A 17 -17.41 30.60 1.01
N SER A 18 -16.32 31.38 1.06
CA SER A 18 -15.05 31.07 0.37
C SER A 18 -14.18 30.02 1.10
N ALA A 19 -14.58 29.61 2.32
CA ALA A 19 -13.85 28.64 3.15
C ALA A 19 -14.43 27.22 3.01
N PRO A 20 -13.78 26.29 2.27
CA PRO A 20 -14.36 25.00 1.91
C PRO A 20 -14.57 24.04 3.10
N ALA A 21 -13.74 24.14 4.15
CA ALA A 21 -13.91 23.34 5.37
C ALA A 21 -15.16 23.75 6.16
N LEU A 22 -15.40 25.05 6.28
CA LEU A 22 -16.59 25.63 6.93
C LEU A 22 -17.87 25.30 6.15
N GLN A 23 -17.78 25.30 4.82
CA GLN A 23 -18.88 24.92 3.93
C GLN A 23 -19.31 23.45 4.14
N LEU A 24 -18.34 22.53 4.27
CA LEU A 24 -18.62 21.12 4.57
C LEU A 24 -19.22 20.91 5.96
N GLN A 25 -18.76 21.65 6.96
CA GLN A 25 -19.28 21.57 8.32
C GLN A 25 -20.72 22.09 8.41
N LEU A 26 -21.03 23.19 7.73
CA LEU A 26 -22.40 23.72 7.62
C LEU A 26 -23.32 22.78 6.84
N LEU A 27 -22.81 22.15 5.76
CA LEU A 27 -23.56 21.16 5.00
C LEU A 27 -23.94 19.94 5.85
N LYS A 28 -23.03 19.47 6.71
CA LYS A 28 -23.27 18.38 7.65
C LYS A 28 -24.34 18.74 8.69
N MET A 29 -24.24 19.93 9.30
CA MET A 29 -25.26 20.40 10.25
C MET A 29 -26.64 20.58 9.60
N LEU A 30 -26.68 20.95 8.32
CA LEU A 30 -27.93 21.13 7.58
C LEU A 30 -28.57 19.79 7.19
N ALA A 31 -27.76 18.78 6.86
CA ALA A 31 -28.21 17.41 6.63
C ALA A 31 -28.83 16.82 7.92
N ASP A 32 -28.16 17.01 9.06
CA ASP A 32 -28.64 16.55 10.37
C ASP A 32 -29.97 17.23 10.77
N ALA A 33 -30.09 18.55 10.56
CA ALA A 33 -31.31 19.31 10.86
C ALA A 33 -32.48 19.00 9.91
N ALA A 34 -32.21 18.68 8.64
CA ALA A 34 -33.21 18.30 7.67
C ALA A 34 -33.62 16.81 7.77
N GLY A 35 -32.87 16.01 8.53
CA GLY A 35 -33.02 14.56 8.60
C GLY A 35 -32.73 13.87 7.25
N MET A 36 -31.77 14.42 6.49
CA MET A 36 -31.38 13.97 5.16
C MET A 36 -29.94 13.48 5.18
N THR A 37 -29.57 12.61 4.23
CA THR A 37 -28.18 12.18 4.14
C THR A 37 -27.29 13.30 3.59
N GLN A 38 -26.03 13.34 4.02
CA GLN A 38 -25.07 14.36 3.58
C GLN A 38 -24.93 14.41 2.05
N GLU A 39 -25.07 13.26 1.37
CA GLU A 39 -25.07 13.16 -0.09
C GLU A 39 -26.32 13.77 -0.74
N GLU A 40 -27.51 13.58 -0.15
CA GLU A 40 -28.75 14.19 -0.65
C GLU A 40 -28.72 15.72 -0.48
N THR A 41 -28.24 16.22 0.66
CA THR A 41 -28.10 17.67 0.91
C THR A 41 -27.03 18.30 0.00
N ALA A 42 -25.94 17.59 -0.30
CA ALA A 42 -24.91 18.04 -1.25
C ALA A 42 -25.48 18.17 -2.68
N ARG A 43 -26.33 17.22 -3.09
CA ARG A 43 -26.99 17.25 -4.40
C ARG A 43 -27.99 18.40 -4.52
N ILE A 44 -28.77 18.67 -3.47
CA ILE A 44 -29.79 19.74 -3.49
C ILE A 44 -29.16 21.14 -3.42
N THR A 45 -28.05 21.29 -2.69
CA THR A 45 -27.35 22.57 -2.57
C THR A 45 -26.40 22.86 -3.74
N GLU A 46 -26.22 21.90 -4.67
CA GLU A 46 -25.27 21.96 -5.80
C GLU A 46 -23.84 22.36 -5.41
N ILE A 47 -23.49 22.20 -4.14
CA ILE A 47 -22.14 22.42 -3.67
C ILE A 47 -21.34 21.22 -4.12
N ARG A 48 -20.60 21.40 -5.22
CA ARG A 48 -19.50 20.50 -5.55
C ARG A 48 -18.50 20.59 -4.42
N ALA A 49 -18.62 19.68 -3.44
CA ALA A 49 -17.48 19.26 -2.66
C ALA A 49 -16.38 19.01 -3.69
N ALA A 50 -15.29 19.77 -3.60
CA ALA A 50 -14.17 19.68 -4.52
C ALA A 50 -13.83 18.19 -4.63
N SER A 51 -14.21 17.62 -5.77
CA SER A 51 -14.07 16.20 -6.06
C SER A 51 -12.60 15.98 -6.37
N GLY A 52 -11.81 15.89 -5.31
CA GLY A 52 -10.47 15.32 -5.34
C GLY A 52 -10.63 13.83 -5.14
N TYR A 53 -10.54 13.08 -6.23
CA TYR A 53 -10.21 11.65 -6.28
C TYR A 53 -11.21 10.67 -5.63
N GLY A 54 -12.20 10.28 -6.45
CA GLY A 54 -12.52 8.87 -6.67
C GLY A 54 -12.94 8.01 -5.47
N ALA A 55 -14.16 8.23 -4.99
CA ALA A 55 -14.88 7.23 -4.20
C ALA A 55 -15.21 6.01 -5.06
N ARG A 56 -14.37 4.98 -5.00
CA ARG A 56 -14.78 3.60 -5.33
C ARG A 56 -15.51 3.03 -4.10
N PRO A 57 -16.63 2.31 -4.23
CA PRO A 57 -17.31 1.74 -3.09
C PRO A 57 -16.33 0.84 -2.31
N ALA A 58 -16.14 1.13 -1.03
CA ALA A 58 -15.27 0.37 -0.17
C ALA A 58 -15.81 -1.07 -0.06
N PRO A 59 -15.01 -2.12 -0.39
CA PRO A 59 -15.39 -3.46 -0.02
C PRO A 59 -15.30 -3.57 1.50
N ALA A 60 -16.42 -3.95 2.11
CA ALA A 60 -16.47 -4.40 3.49
C ALA A 60 -15.53 -5.61 3.69
N ARG A 61 -15.04 -5.77 4.94
CA ARG A 61 -14.04 -6.72 5.48
C ARG A 61 -12.70 -6.02 5.70
N GLY A 62 -12.21 -5.80 6.92
CA GLY A 62 -12.35 -6.57 8.15
C GLY A 62 -10.94 -6.98 8.57
N MET A 63 -10.39 -6.32 9.60
CA MET A 63 -9.18 -6.65 10.37
C MET A 63 -7.77 -6.63 9.73
N ASP A 64 -7.53 -6.92 8.45
CA ASP A 64 -6.13 -7.22 7.99
C ASP A 64 -5.36 -6.09 7.27
N ARG A 65 -5.99 -4.94 6.98
CA ARG A 65 -5.32 -3.87 6.18
C ARG A 65 -4.10 -3.24 6.86
N GLY A 66 -4.03 -3.25 8.19
CA GLY A 66 -2.89 -2.69 8.93
C GLY A 66 -1.60 -3.50 8.73
N ALA A 67 -1.71 -4.83 8.62
CA ALA A 67 -0.57 -5.73 8.41
C ALA A 67 -0.19 -5.85 6.93
N GLN A 68 -1.18 -5.75 6.02
CA GLN A 68 -0.92 -5.82 4.57
C GLN A 68 -0.35 -4.53 3.97
N ALA A 69 -0.64 -3.36 4.55
CA ALA A 69 -0.08 -2.09 4.06
C ALA A 69 1.47 -2.07 3.99
N PRO A 70 2.23 -2.55 5.00
CA PRO A 70 3.68 -2.63 4.89
C PRO A 70 4.17 -3.69 3.90
N GLU A 71 3.46 -4.80 3.70
CA GLU A 71 3.84 -5.82 2.71
C GLU A 71 3.64 -5.33 1.27
N LEU A 72 2.51 -4.68 0.99
CA LEU A 72 2.24 -4.04 -0.28
C LEU A 72 3.31 -2.99 -0.63
N ARG A 73 3.85 -2.29 0.38
CA ARG A 73 4.97 -1.36 0.18
C ARG A 73 6.25 -2.09 -0.23
N LEU A 74 6.60 -3.20 0.43
CA LEU A 74 7.78 -4.02 0.07
C LEU A 74 7.65 -4.57 -1.36
N VAL A 75 6.48 -5.10 -1.71
CA VAL A 75 6.20 -5.61 -3.06
C VAL A 75 6.33 -4.52 -4.12
N ARG A 76 5.87 -3.29 -3.83
CA ARG A 76 6.05 -2.14 -4.72
C ARG A 76 7.52 -1.77 -4.90
N ILE A 77 8.32 -1.75 -3.82
CA ILE A 77 9.76 -1.49 -3.89
C ILE A 77 10.44 -2.55 -4.76
N LEU A 78 10.11 -3.84 -4.56
CA LEU A 78 10.66 -4.93 -5.35
C LEU A 78 10.28 -4.82 -6.83
N LEU A 79 9.03 -4.48 -7.15
CA LEU A 79 8.59 -4.22 -8.53
C LEU A 79 9.37 -3.08 -9.18
N GLN A 80 9.58 -1.98 -8.45
CA GLN A 80 10.38 -0.84 -8.92
C GLN A 80 11.83 -1.27 -9.20
N CYS A 81 12.43 -2.03 -8.28
CA CYS A 81 13.78 -2.56 -8.46
C CYS A 81 13.88 -3.50 -9.67
N LEU A 82 12.90 -4.38 -9.88
CA LEU A 82 12.89 -5.29 -11.03
C LEU A 82 12.66 -4.58 -12.37
N ILE A 83 11.85 -3.51 -12.39
CA ILE A 83 11.67 -2.71 -13.60
C ILE A 83 13.00 -2.04 -13.98
N SER A 84 13.73 -1.51 -13.01
CA SER A 84 14.98 -0.81 -13.30
C SER A 84 16.20 -1.73 -13.46
N LYS A 85 16.25 -2.87 -12.76
CA LYS A 85 17.30 -3.89 -12.88
C LYS A 85 16.69 -5.31 -12.94
N PRO A 86 16.26 -5.77 -14.11
CA PRO A 86 15.66 -7.10 -14.29
C PRO A 86 16.54 -8.27 -13.83
N ALA A 87 17.87 -8.12 -13.88
CA ALA A 87 18.82 -9.14 -13.41
C ALA A 87 18.62 -9.57 -11.94
N LEU A 88 18.08 -8.69 -11.08
CA LEU A 88 17.79 -8.98 -9.67
C LEU A 88 16.69 -10.05 -9.48
N ALA A 89 15.92 -10.36 -10.51
CA ALA A 89 14.86 -11.36 -10.45
C ALA A 89 15.37 -12.76 -10.03
N LYS A 90 16.65 -13.06 -10.26
CA LYS A 90 17.27 -14.33 -9.85
C LYS A 90 17.31 -14.52 -8.33
N GLU A 91 17.41 -13.43 -7.57
CA GLU A 91 17.47 -13.46 -6.11
C GLU A 91 16.09 -13.59 -5.45
N LEU A 92 15.01 -13.23 -6.16
CA LEU A 92 13.66 -13.34 -5.65
C LEU A 92 13.22 -14.82 -5.63
N SER A 93 12.73 -15.31 -4.51
CA SER A 93 12.10 -16.64 -4.42
C SER A 93 10.57 -16.48 -4.34
N PRO A 94 9.78 -17.12 -5.22
CA PRO A 94 8.31 -16.96 -5.24
C PRO A 94 7.64 -17.49 -3.98
N GLU A 95 8.29 -18.40 -3.27
CA GLU A 95 7.83 -18.99 -2.00
C GLU A 95 7.72 -17.97 -0.85
N LEU A 96 8.41 -16.82 -0.98
CA LEU A 96 8.40 -15.75 0.02
C LEU A 96 7.14 -14.87 -0.04
N LEU A 97 6.33 -15.03 -1.10
CA LEU A 97 5.21 -14.15 -1.41
C LEU A 97 3.88 -14.88 -1.22
N ASP A 98 2.93 -14.22 -0.55
CA ASP A 98 1.55 -14.69 -0.50
C ASP A 98 0.83 -14.36 -1.81
N GLN A 99 0.71 -15.37 -2.68
CA GLN A 99 0.08 -15.24 -4.01
C GLN A 99 -1.44 -14.96 -3.94
N SER A 100 -2.03 -14.86 -2.74
CA SER A 100 -3.40 -14.38 -2.55
C SER A 100 -3.56 -12.90 -2.95
N SER A 101 -2.48 -12.10 -2.88
CA SER A 101 -2.50 -10.69 -3.29
C SER A 101 -2.24 -10.52 -4.80
N PRO A 102 -2.97 -9.61 -5.49
CA PRO A 102 -2.71 -9.30 -6.89
C PRO A 102 -1.32 -8.67 -7.11
N GLU A 103 -0.81 -7.90 -6.15
CA GLU A 103 0.53 -7.32 -6.21
C GLU A 103 1.63 -8.38 -6.10
N ALA A 104 1.44 -9.37 -5.22
CA ALA A 104 2.36 -10.50 -5.09
C ALA A 104 2.38 -11.34 -6.38
N ARG A 105 1.21 -11.62 -6.98
CA ARG A 105 1.11 -12.29 -8.29
C ARG A 105 1.82 -11.50 -9.39
N ALA A 106 1.66 -10.18 -9.40
CA ALA A 106 2.35 -9.32 -10.36
C ALA A 106 3.88 -9.41 -10.20
N LEU A 107 4.38 -9.37 -8.96
CA LEU A 107 5.80 -9.47 -8.68
C LEU A 107 6.39 -10.81 -9.12
N VAL A 108 5.69 -11.91 -8.88
CA VAL A 108 6.09 -13.25 -9.36
C VAL A 108 6.16 -13.28 -10.90
N ALA A 109 5.10 -12.82 -11.57
CA ALA A 109 5.03 -12.83 -13.04
C ALA A 109 6.14 -11.96 -13.67
N VAL A 110 6.40 -10.77 -13.11
CA VAL A 110 7.49 -9.91 -13.55
C VAL A 110 8.85 -10.58 -13.32
N ALA A 111 9.05 -11.20 -12.16
CA ALA A 111 10.31 -11.89 -11.86
C ALA A 111 10.54 -13.10 -12.78
N GLU A 112 9.50 -13.83 -13.17
CA GLU A 112 9.61 -14.91 -14.16
C GLU A 112 10.05 -14.37 -15.52
N PHE A 113 9.37 -13.32 -16.02
CA PHE A 113 9.74 -12.67 -17.28
C PHE A 113 11.19 -12.14 -17.26
N CYS A 114 11.59 -11.48 -16.16
CA CYS A 114 12.94 -10.95 -15.99
C CYS A 114 14.00 -12.06 -15.87
N ARG A 115 13.66 -13.24 -15.33
CA ARG A 115 14.56 -14.40 -15.31
C ARG A 115 14.81 -14.97 -16.70
N GLU A 116 13.78 -15.03 -17.53
CA GLU A 116 13.89 -15.47 -18.92
C GLU A 116 14.71 -14.49 -19.76
N LYS A 117 14.59 -13.18 -19.48
CA LYS A 117 15.26 -12.12 -20.24
C LYS A 117 15.90 -11.06 -19.31
N PRO A 118 17.04 -11.37 -18.67
CA PRO A 118 17.65 -10.52 -17.64
C PRO A 118 18.28 -9.22 -18.17
N GLU A 119 18.63 -9.16 -19.45
CA GLU A 119 19.22 -7.99 -20.13
C GLU A 119 18.16 -7.04 -20.70
N THR A 120 16.89 -7.25 -20.35
CA THR A 120 15.78 -6.44 -20.86
C THR A 120 15.76 -5.07 -20.20
N GLU A 121 15.30 -4.04 -20.91
CA GLU A 121 15.07 -2.72 -20.34
C GLU A 121 13.70 -2.65 -19.64
N GLY A 122 13.57 -1.80 -18.62
CA GLY A 122 12.34 -1.71 -17.81
C GLY A 122 11.07 -1.33 -18.56
N ASN A 123 11.19 -0.51 -19.61
CA ASN A 123 10.11 -0.19 -20.54
C ASN A 123 9.54 -1.46 -21.22
N ILE A 124 10.41 -2.37 -21.69
CA ILE A 124 10.01 -3.62 -22.33
C ILE A 124 9.31 -4.55 -21.33
N VAL A 125 9.73 -4.54 -20.06
CA VAL A 125 9.03 -5.26 -18.98
C VAL A 125 7.60 -4.72 -18.86
N VAL A 126 7.40 -3.41 -18.73
CA VAL A 126 6.05 -2.81 -18.60
C VAL A 126 5.20 -3.08 -19.85
N ASP A 127 5.80 -2.96 -21.04
CA ASP A 127 5.13 -3.20 -22.33
C ASP A 127 4.61 -4.63 -22.48
N HIS A 128 5.39 -5.61 -22.01
CA HIS A 128 4.99 -7.02 -22.03
C HIS A 128 3.68 -7.27 -21.26
N PHE A 129 3.43 -6.51 -20.20
CA PHE A 129 2.28 -6.69 -19.31
C PHE A 129 1.10 -5.75 -19.59
N GLN A 130 1.13 -4.92 -20.65
CA GLN A 130 0.04 -3.97 -20.96
C GLN A 130 -1.33 -4.63 -21.18
N GLY A 131 -1.36 -5.87 -21.68
CA GLY A 131 -2.59 -6.65 -21.90
C GLY A 131 -3.10 -7.42 -20.67
N THR A 132 -2.44 -7.29 -19.51
CA THR A 132 -2.73 -8.09 -18.32
C THR A 132 -3.40 -7.27 -17.21
N GLU A 133 -3.90 -7.96 -16.17
CA GLU A 133 -4.44 -7.31 -14.97
C GLU A 133 -3.40 -6.46 -14.20
N PHE A 134 -2.10 -6.66 -14.46
CA PHE A 134 -1.00 -6.01 -13.74
C PHE A 134 -0.61 -4.64 -14.30
N ARG A 135 -1.15 -4.25 -15.46
CA ARG A 135 -0.79 -3.00 -16.16
C ARG A 135 -0.76 -1.77 -15.24
N SER A 136 -1.86 -1.50 -14.55
CA SER A 136 -2.02 -0.28 -13.75
C SER A 136 -1.04 -0.22 -12.58
N LEU A 137 -0.68 -1.38 -12.02
CA LEU A 137 0.31 -1.49 -10.96
C LEU A 137 1.71 -1.16 -11.50
N LEU A 138 2.08 -1.73 -12.65
CA LEU A 138 3.39 -1.52 -13.27
C LEU A 138 3.58 -0.09 -13.77
N GLU A 139 2.56 0.51 -14.41
CA GLU A 139 2.56 1.93 -14.77
C GLU A 139 2.75 2.82 -13.53
N SER A 140 2.05 2.51 -12.42
CA SER A 140 2.21 3.27 -11.17
C SER A 140 3.61 3.13 -10.56
N SER A 141 4.21 1.95 -10.65
CA SER A 141 5.58 1.69 -10.16
C SER A 141 6.62 2.38 -11.03
N GLN A 142 6.44 2.38 -12.35
CA GLN A 142 7.30 3.09 -13.29
C GLN A 142 7.21 4.61 -13.11
N ALA A 143 6.01 5.17 -12.93
CA ALA A 143 5.84 6.59 -12.62
C ALA A 143 6.51 6.98 -11.29
N ALA A 144 6.36 6.14 -10.26
CA ALA A 144 7.00 6.36 -8.97
C ALA A 144 8.54 6.34 -9.07
N LEU A 145 9.13 5.54 -9.96
CA LEU A 145 10.58 5.55 -10.23
C LEU A 145 11.04 6.87 -10.86
N LEU A 146 10.22 7.51 -11.68
CA LEU A 146 10.53 8.81 -12.29
C LEU A 146 10.47 9.95 -11.27
N ASP A 147 9.53 9.88 -10.32
CA ASP A 147 9.37 10.86 -9.25
C ASP A 147 10.40 10.68 -8.12
N THR A 148 10.83 9.45 -7.88
CA THR A 148 11.77 9.15 -6.79
C THR A 148 13.19 9.26 -7.31
N LYS A 149 14.04 10.05 -6.64
CA LYS A 149 15.50 10.05 -6.84
C LYS A 149 16.13 8.76 -6.29
N LEU A 150 15.59 7.59 -6.65
CA LEU A 150 16.22 6.31 -6.40
C LEU A 150 17.40 6.22 -7.36
N GLU A 151 18.55 6.69 -6.89
CA GLU A 151 19.82 6.47 -7.59
C GLU A 151 19.97 4.96 -7.81
N ALA A 152 20.34 4.56 -9.03
CA ALA A 152 20.46 3.15 -9.41
C ALA A 152 21.39 2.33 -8.48
N GLU A 153 22.26 3.04 -7.75
CA GLU A 153 23.19 2.54 -6.75
C GLU A 153 22.50 2.04 -5.46
N HIS A 154 21.38 2.67 -5.06
CA HIS A 154 20.63 2.28 -3.85
C HIS A 154 19.60 1.17 -4.10
N MET A 155 19.26 0.92 -5.36
CA MET A 155 18.21 0.00 -5.74
C MET A 155 18.50 -1.46 -5.36
N GLU A 156 19.77 -1.88 -5.41
CA GLU A 156 20.16 -3.23 -4.97
C GLU A 156 20.08 -3.37 -3.45
N VAL A 157 20.41 -2.30 -2.72
CA VAL A 157 20.30 -2.24 -1.27
C VAL A 157 18.83 -2.29 -0.86
N ASP A 158 17.98 -1.50 -1.50
CA ASP A 158 16.54 -1.48 -1.26
C ASP A 158 15.89 -2.81 -1.61
N PHE A 159 16.30 -3.44 -2.72
CA PHE A 159 15.82 -4.76 -3.12
C PHE A 159 16.17 -5.81 -2.06
N ARG A 160 17.44 -5.87 -1.63
CA ARG A 160 17.90 -6.85 -0.65
C ARG A 160 17.27 -6.61 0.73
N GLY A 161 17.14 -5.35 1.14
CA GLY A 161 16.47 -4.99 2.40
C GLY A 161 14.99 -5.34 2.38
N ALA A 162 14.30 -5.15 1.25
CA ALA A 162 12.92 -5.56 1.10
C ALA A 162 12.76 -7.09 1.13
N LEU A 163 13.70 -7.82 0.51
CA LEU A 163 13.74 -9.28 0.53
C LEU A 163 13.95 -9.81 1.96
N GLU A 164 14.90 -9.23 2.70
CA GLU A 164 15.16 -9.57 4.10
C GLU A 164 13.90 -9.35 4.97
N CYS A 165 13.22 -8.21 4.79
CA CYS A 165 11.97 -7.93 5.50
C CYS A 165 10.87 -8.96 5.20
N LEU A 166 10.75 -9.44 3.95
CA LEU A 166 9.79 -10.48 3.59
C LEU A 166 10.15 -11.83 4.23
N GLN A 167 11.44 -12.19 4.21
CA GLN A 167 11.93 -13.41 4.84
C GLN A 167 11.73 -13.39 6.36
N ASP A 168 11.99 -12.27 7.03
CA ASP A 168 11.74 -12.10 8.46
C ASP A 168 10.27 -12.29 8.81
N LYS A 169 9.37 -11.72 8.00
CA LYS A 169 7.93 -11.92 8.17
C LYS A 169 7.54 -13.38 7.99
N GLN A 170 8.05 -14.05 6.96
CA GLN A 170 7.76 -15.46 6.72
C GLN A 170 8.26 -16.35 7.87
N ARG A 171 9.49 -16.11 8.37
CA ARG A 171 10.04 -16.77 9.57
C ARG A 171 9.15 -16.55 10.79
N GLN A 172 8.69 -15.31 10.99
CA GLN A 172 7.80 -14.97 12.11
C GLN A 172 6.43 -15.66 11.98
N GLN A 173 5.83 -15.69 10.79
CA GLN A 173 4.57 -16.40 10.53
C GLN A 173 4.72 -17.91 10.76
N ARG A 174 5.80 -18.51 10.26
CA ARG A 174 6.12 -19.93 10.46
C ARG A 174 6.30 -20.26 11.94
N PHE A 175 7.02 -19.41 12.67
CA PHE A 175 7.18 -19.55 14.12
C PHE A 175 5.84 -19.49 14.85
N GLU A 176 4.99 -18.50 14.55
CA GLU A 176 3.67 -18.38 15.17
C GLU A 176 2.77 -19.58 14.84
N ALA A 177 2.79 -20.04 13.58
CA ALA A 177 2.04 -21.23 13.13
C ALA A 177 2.48 -22.48 13.90
N LEU A 178 3.80 -22.70 14.04
CA LEU A 178 4.32 -23.80 14.85
C LEU A 178 3.93 -23.62 16.33
N ARG A 179 4.03 -22.40 16.88
CA ARG A 179 3.71 -22.10 18.29
C ARG A 179 2.24 -22.38 18.66
N VAL A 180 1.31 -22.29 17.73
CA VAL A 180 -0.11 -22.59 17.98
C VAL A 180 -0.50 -24.02 17.59
N LYS A 181 0.29 -24.72 16.77
CA LYS A 181 0.02 -26.10 16.34
C LYS A 181 0.10 -27.09 17.53
N PRO A 182 -0.97 -27.85 17.83
CA PRO A 182 -0.93 -28.94 18.80
C PRO A 182 -0.33 -30.22 18.19
N GLY A 183 0.40 -31.01 18.98
CA GLY A 183 0.96 -32.30 18.53
C GLY A 183 2.07 -32.18 17.48
N ARG A 184 3.08 -31.33 17.75
CA ARG A 184 4.22 -31.11 16.86
C ARG A 184 5.05 -32.39 16.70
N THR A 185 5.58 -32.60 15.50
CA THR A 185 6.60 -33.63 15.29
C THR A 185 7.92 -33.20 15.94
N PRO A 186 8.84 -34.14 16.26
CA PRO A 186 10.17 -33.78 16.76
C PRO A 186 10.96 -32.88 15.80
N GLU A 187 10.69 -32.97 14.48
CA GLU A 187 11.27 -32.10 13.45
C GLU A 187 10.74 -30.66 13.57
N GLU A 188 9.44 -30.50 13.80
CA GLU A 188 8.79 -29.20 13.99
C GLU A 188 9.21 -28.51 15.30
N GLU A 189 9.49 -29.29 16.35
CA GLU A 189 10.09 -28.77 17.59
C GLU A 189 11.53 -28.29 17.38
N ALA A 190 12.33 -29.02 16.62
CA ALA A 190 13.68 -28.62 16.25
C ALA A 190 13.67 -27.34 15.38
N GLU A 191 12.75 -27.24 14.42
CA GLU A 191 12.53 -26.05 13.59
C GLU A 191 12.15 -24.84 14.46
N MET A 192 11.22 -25.01 15.40
CA MET A 192 10.80 -23.97 16.33
C MET A 192 11.96 -23.47 17.23
N LEU A 193 12.78 -24.39 17.75
CA LEU A 193 13.96 -24.04 18.55
C LEU A 193 15.02 -23.28 17.74
N ARG A 194 15.19 -23.64 16.46
CA ARG A 194 16.06 -22.91 15.53
C ARG A 194 15.55 -21.48 15.30
N LEU A 195 14.28 -21.32 14.97
CA LEU A 195 13.65 -20.00 14.77
C LEU A 195 13.72 -19.12 16.02
N LEU A 196 13.61 -19.70 17.22
CA LEU A 196 13.80 -18.98 18.49
C LEU A 196 15.22 -18.46 18.69
N ARG A 197 16.25 -19.22 18.28
CA ARG A 197 17.65 -18.79 18.36
C ARG A 197 17.92 -17.67 17.37
N GLU A 198 17.46 -17.84 16.13
CA GLU A 198 17.58 -16.81 15.08
C GLU A 198 16.94 -15.49 15.54
N ARG A 199 15.71 -15.53 16.08
CA ARG A 199 15.05 -14.32 16.61
C ARG A 199 15.77 -13.66 17.78
N LYS A 200 16.47 -14.44 18.63
CA LYS A 200 17.30 -13.90 19.72
C LYS A 200 18.61 -13.30 19.20
N GLN A 201 19.08 -13.75 18.04
CA GLN A 201 20.29 -13.26 17.36
C GLN A 201 20.03 -12.08 16.43
N THR A 202 18.76 -11.80 16.08
CA THR A 202 18.33 -10.57 15.38
C THR A 202 17.82 -9.53 16.39
N PRO A 203 18.66 -8.87 17.21
CA PRO A 203 18.20 -7.78 18.03
C PRO A 203 17.88 -6.56 17.14
N ALA A 204 16.60 -6.27 16.94
CA ALA A 204 16.08 -4.91 16.77
C ALA A 204 16.77 -3.97 15.75
N SER A 205 17.38 -4.47 14.66
CA SER A 205 18.08 -3.59 13.70
C SER A 205 17.20 -2.90 12.64
N ALA A 206 15.88 -3.15 12.61
CA ALA A 206 15.01 -2.61 11.54
C ALA A 206 13.88 -1.67 12.00
N SER A 207 13.89 -1.18 13.26
CA SER A 207 12.78 -0.36 13.76
C SER A 207 13.13 1.07 14.21
N ASN A 208 14.34 1.58 13.92
CA ASN A 208 14.76 2.92 14.40
C ASN A 208 15.33 3.87 13.32
N ASN A 209 14.85 3.79 12.07
CA ASN A 209 15.08 4.87 11.10
C ASN A 209 13.76 5.57 10.71
N ALA A 210 13.12 6.17 11.69
CA ALA A 210 12.30 7.38 11.51
C ALA A 210 12.10 8.03 12.88
N ILE A 211 12.17 9.37 12.93
CA ILE A 211 11.97 10.24 14.11
C ILE A 211 13.27 10.34 14.95
N THR A 212 14.22 11.25 14.71
CA THR A 212 14.17 12.71 14.86
C THR A 212 15.39 13.30 14.11
N SER A 213 15.29 14.31 13.24
CA SER A 213 15.31 15.70 13.68
C SER A 213 14.99 16.62 12.51
N GLY A 214 13.75 17.11 12.50
CA GLY A 214 13.37 18.33 11.82
C GLY A 214 12.67 19.24 12.82
N SER A 215 13.41 20.16 13.43
CA SER A 215 12.92 21.46 13.93
C SER A 215 14.14 22.27 14.40
N ARG A 216 14.57 23.26 13.63
CA ARG A 216 14.05 24.63 13.59
C ARG A 216 14.59 25.46 14.76
N ALA A 217 15.58 26.29 14.47
CA ALA A 217 15.78 27.56 15.15
C ALA A 217 15.93 28.63 14.07
N ILE A 218 14.90 29.45 13.95
CA ILE A 218 14.90 30.74 13.26
C ILE A 218 14.83 31.75 14.39
N SER A 219 15.89 32.52 14.61
CA SER A 219 15.88 33.90 15.14
C SER A 219 17.32 34.42 15.07
#